data_AF-A0A821ZJ03-F1
#
_entry.id   AF-A0A821ZJ03-F1
#
_cell.length_a   1.000
_cell.length_b   1.000
_cell.length_c   1.000
_cell.angle_alpha   90.00
_cell.angle_beta   90.00
_cell.angle_gamma   90.00
#
_symmetry.space_group_name_H-M   'P 1'
#
loop_
_entity.id
_entity.type
_entity.pdbx_description
1 polymer ?
#
loop_
_entity_poly.entity_id
_entity_poly.type
_entity_poly.pdbx_seq_one_letter_code
_entity_poly.pdbx_strand_id
1 'polypeptide(L)'
;MYILTYQLARHNRELESLMKQRTLNDEALSYYHKHTAEIEIIRHDRSIEPIVFPVPQLCEFLTNEKKQKVFLTCEQDEQGSKVKDFFEKFPEIFEEMKWQRKLRHQPTLYWFSSQMSLWSDIAFNFAVLINILVAVFYPFNKGLKDLDSRASAAIWSALLITLIAILFKPNKTSMRMFFVAGILRSIYSVGLGPTLWLMGAIQVLNKGIFLVSFMGNNGTFSKSRYENLTNFQLVYHVGYLGLCILGLCAHEFFYSLLLLDVVYREDTLWNVIQCVVRNAKSVILTAVFAVIIIYLFAICGYLFIQDDFLMEVQDKPLSIENHSLLDIIFRDSTLFQVTQSVTRNGKSIMLTMTLALILIYHFSILGFLFFRNDFLTNIQLRKNSIQYQRSSHSHKTTILTPTIIPTTYDNGYCTKDNCTNNTITGHIRNVTQASTILSEEVGNEELERACDTLFMCIVTTLNKGLRNGGGIGDVLRQPSSRVSVLFQFS
;
A
#
# COMPACT_ATOMS: atom_id res chain seq x y z
N MET A 1 22.18 -56.99 5.36
CA MET A 1 21.36 -57.84 6.28
C MET A 1 19.92 -57.36 6.36
N TYR A 2 19.62 -56.15 6.87
CA TYR A 2 18.23 -55.67 7.01
C TYR A 2 17.37 -55.79 5.75
N ILE A 3 17.88 -55.34 4.58
CA ILE A 3 17.16 -55.42 3.30
C ILE A 3 16.82 -56.87 2.92
N LEU A 4 17.75 -57.80 3.12
CA LEU A 4 17.52 -59.22 2.85
C LEU A 4 16.42 -59.76 3.79
N THR A 5 16.48 -59.43 5.08
CA THR A 5 15.46 -59.81 6.05
C THR A 5 14.09 -59.22 5.67
N TYR A 6 14.05 -57.98 5.21
CA TYR A 6 12.84 -57.32 4.72
C TYR A 6 12.24 -58.04 3.51
N GLN A 7 13.07 -58.46 2.54
CA GLN A 7 12.61 -59.24 1.38
C GLN A 7 12.08 -60.62 1.80
N LEU A 8 12.78 -61.31 2.70
CA LEU A 8 12.35 -62.62 3.22
C LEU A 8 11.04 -62.51 4.03
N ALA A 9 10.85 -61.41 4.75
CA ALA A 9 9.65 -61.17 5.55
C ALA A 9 8.37 -61.15 4.71
N ARG A 10 8.44 -60.80 3.41
CA ARG A 10 7.27 -60.86 2.51
C ARG A 10 6.75 -62.28 2.30
N HIS A 11 7.62 -63.28 2.44
CA HIS A 11 7.28 -64.70 2.27
C HIS A 11 7.03 -65.40 3.62
N ASN A 12 7.36 -64.76 4.74
CA ASN A 12 7.19 -65.33 6.08
C ASN A 12 6.51 -64.35 7.04
N ARG A 13 5.22 -64.61 7.34
CA ARG A 13 4.38 -63.80 8.23
C ARG A 13 4.93 -63.67 9.65
N GLU A 14 5.60 -64.71 10.16
CA GLU A 14 6.19 -64.67 11.50
C GLU A 14 7.30 -63.61 11.55
N LEU A 15 8.19 -63.63 10.56
CA LEU A 15 9.28 -62.66 10.42
C LEU A 15 8.77 -61.22 10.22
N GLU A 16 7.71 -61.06 9.42
CA GLU A 16 7.06 -59.75 9.22
C GLU A 16 6.51 -59.16 10.53
N SER A 17 5.83 -59.99 11.33
CA SER A 17 5.28 -59.57 12.62
C SER A 17 6.39 -59.19 13.62
N LEU A 18 7.46 -59.99 13.67
CA LEU A 18 8.64 -59.72 14.49
C LEU A 18 9.33 -58.41 14.09
N MET A 19 9.45 -58.14 12.78
CA MET A 19 10.03 -56.88 12.30
C MET A 19 9.16 -55.68 12.70
N LYS A 20 7.84 -55.74 12.47
CA LYS A 20 6.92 -54.65 12.84
C LYS A 20 6.96 -54.35 14.34
N GLN A 21 6.94 -55.40 15.17
CA GLN A 21 6.99 -55.25 16.62
C GLN A 21 8.34 -54.71 17.11
N ARG A 22 9.47 -55.21 16.59
CA ARG A 22 10.80 -54.70 16.97
C ARG A 22 11.06 -53.28 16.49
N THR A 23 10.49 -52.87 15.34
CA THR A 23 10.71 -51.50 14.80
C THR A 23 10.28 -50.42 15.81
N LEU A 24 9.28 -50.70 16.65
CA LEU A 24 8.80 -49.77 17.68
C LEU A 24 9.71 -49.71 18.92
N ASN A 25 10.45 -50.79 19.20
CA ASN A 25 11.21 -50.95 20.45
C ASN A 25 12.72 -50.81 20.26
N ASP A 26 13.22 -50.94 19.02
CA ASP A 26 14.63 -50.99 18.69
C ASP A 26 15.01 -49.80 17.79
N GLU A 27 15.81 -48.89 18.34
CA GLU A 27 16.25 -47.66 17.67
C GLU A 27 17.03 -47.96 16.37
N ALA A 28 17.84 -49.02 16.35
CA ALA A 28 18.58 -49.41 15.15
C ALA A 28 17.64 -49.91 14.05
N LEU A 29 16.60 -50.66 14.44
CA LEU A 29 15.61 -51.17 13.48
C LEU A 29 14.73 -50.04 12.92
N SER A 30 14.35 -49.07 13.76
CA SER A 30 13.68 -47.83 13.36
C SER A 30 14.53 -47.00 12.39
N TYR A 31 15.84 -46.88 12.68
CA TYR A 31 16.80 -46.21 11.80
C TYR A 31 16.85 -46.87 10.42
N TYR A 32 16.97 -48.21 10.35
CA TYR A 32 16.99 -48.91 9.07
C TYR A 32 15.68 -48.75 8.30
N HIS A 33 14.53 -48.92 8.97
CA HIS A 33 13.22 -48.74 8.34
C HIS A 33 13.07 -47.36 7.70
N LYS A 34 13.50 -46.30 8.40
CA LYS A 34 13.47 -44.91 7.89
C LYS A 34 14.36 -44.68 6.67
N HIS A 35 15.47 -45.43 6.55
CA HIS A 35 16.46 -45.30 5.47
C HIS A 35 16.34 -46.38 4.40
N THR A 36 15.25 -47.14 4.37
CA THR A 36 14.96 -48.10 3.29
C THR A 36 13.71 -47.68 2.55
N ALA A 37 13.76 -47.75 1.22
CA ALA A 37 12.62 -47.50 0.34
C ALA A 37 12.38 -48.69 -0.58
N GLU A 38 11.14 -48.85 -0.99
CA GLU A 38 10.69 -49.83 -1.98
C GLU A 38 10.12 -49.10 -3.19
N ILE A 39 10.48 -49.56 -4.39
CA ILE A 39 9.92 -49.10 -5.66
C ILE A 39 9.51 -50.32 -6.51
N GLU A 40 8.45 -50.17 -7.30
CA GLU A 40 8.03 -51.16 -8.27
C GLU A 40 8.50 -50.73 -9.67
N ILE A 41 9.20 -51.61 -10.38
CA ILE A 41 9.71 -51.34 -11.72
C ILE A 41 9.12 -52.34 -12.69
N ILE A 42 8.71 -51.85 -13.87
CA ILE A 42 8.26 -52.69 -14.98
C ILE A 42 9.48 -53.03 -15.84
N ARG A 43 9.80 -54.32 -15.98
CA ARG A 43 10.87 -54.81 -16.86
C ARG A 43 10.43 -54.88 -18.32
N HIS A 44 11.37 -55.12 -19.23
CA HIS A 44 11.10 -55.25 -20.68
C HIS A 44 10.11 -56.37 -21.03
N ASP A 45 10.01 -57.40 -20.19
CA ASP A 45 9.06 -58.51 -20.31
C ASP A 45 7.66 -58.18 -19.73
N ARG A 46 7.42 -56.93 -19.31
CA ARG A 46 6.20 -56.45 -18.65
C ARG A 46 5.93 -57.08 -17.28
N SER A 47 6.91 -57.75 -16.68
CA SER A 47 6.83 -58.18 -15.28
C SER A 47 7.05 -56.98 -14.34
N ILE A 48 6.33 -56.97 -13.21
CA ILE A 48 6.50 -55.99 -12.14
C ILE A 48 7.42 -56.60 -11.10
N GLU A 49 8.54 -55.93 -10.82
CA GLU A 49 9.49 -56.36 -9.80
C GLU A 49 9.64 -55.26 -8.73
N PRO A 50 9.47 -55.61 -7.44
CA PRO A 50 9.78 -54.70 -6.35
C PRO A 50 11.27 -54.70 -6.04
N ILE A 51 11.88 -53.51 -5.99
CA ILE A 51 13.27 -53.31 -5.62
C ILE A 51 13.32 -52.54 -4.30
N VAL A 52 14.07 -53.08 -3.33
CA VAL A 52 14.30 -52.46 -2.03
C VAL A 52 15.73 -51.94 -1.99
N PHE A 53 15.92 -50.67 -1.66
CA PHE A 53 17.23 -50.02 -1.66
C PHE A 53 17.37 -49.04 -0.49
N PRO A 54 18.61 -48.73 -0.06
CA PRO A 54 18.84 -47.71 0.95
C PRO A 54 18.63 -46.30 0.37
N VAL A 55 17.86 -45.46 1.06
CA VAL A 55 17.62 -44.07 0.68
C VAL A 55 18.94 -43.28 0.76
N PRO A 56 19.37 -42.61 -0.32
CA PRO A 56 20.59 -41.79 -0.28
C PRO A 56 20.49 -40.66 0.76
N GLN A 57 21.57 -40.41 1.50
CA GLN A 57 21.62 -39.34 2.52
C GLN A 57 21.29 -37.95 1.95
N LEU A 58 21.57 -37.73 0.66
CA LEU A 58 21.24 -36.48 -0.03
C LEU A 58 19.74 -36.16 0.00
N CYS A 59 18.88 -37.18 0.04
CA CYS A 59 17.43 -37.01 0.06
C CYS A 59 16.90 -36.43 1.38
N GLU A 60 17.67 -36.49 2.47
CA GLU A 60 17.33 -35.81 3.75
C GLU A 60 17.29 -34.29 3.58
N PHE A 61 17.99 -33.77 2.57
CA PHE A 61 18.15 -32.35 2.32
C PHE A 61 17.07 -31.76 1.41
N LEU A 62 16.07 -32.55 1.02
CA LEU A 62 14.90 -32.09 0.27
C LEU A 62 13.94 -31.33 1.20
N THR A 63 13.58 -30.10 0.83
CA THR A 63 12.66 -29.27 1.62
C THR A 63 11.21 -29.74 1.47
N ASN A 64 10.43 -29.64 2.56
CA ASN A 64 9.00 -29.96 2.52
C ASN A 64 8.22 -29.05 1.56
N GLU A 65 8.63 -27.78 1.45
CA GLU A 65 8.05 -26.82 0.50
C GLU A 65 8.23 -27.28 -0.95
N LYS A 66 9.44 -27.71 -1.34
CA LYS A 66 9.70 -28.23 -2.69
C LYS A 66 8.91 -29.50 -2.94
N LYS A 67 8.79 -30.40 -1.95
CA LYS A 67 7.96 -31.61 -2.03
C LYS A 67 6.49 -31.29 -2.30
N GLN A 68 5.90 -30.35 -1.56
CA GLN A 68 4.52 -29.92 -1.77
C GLN A 68 4.34 -29.21 -3.11
N LYS A 69 5.28 -28.35 -3.50
CA LYS A 69 5.25 -27.65 -4.79
C LYS A 69 5.23 -28.63 -5.95
N VAL A 70 6.10 -29.63 -5.96
CA VAL A 70 6.14 -30.66 -7.01
C VAL A 70 4.83 -31.45 -7.04
N PHE A 71 4.30 -31.83 -5.88
CA PHE A 71 3.03 -32.55 -5.79
C PHE A 71 1.85 -31.78 -6.41
N LEU A 72 1.79 -30.47 -6.22
CA LEU A 72 0.69 -29.62 -6.70
C LEU A 72 0.87 -29.12 -8.15
N THR A 73 2.11 -28.94 -8.59
CA THR A 73 2.43 -28.33 -9.91
C THR A 73 2.76 -29.33 -11.00
N CYS A 74 2.85 -30.63 -10.70
CA CYS A 74 3.07 -31.63 -11.73
C CYS A 74 1.84 -31.81 -12.63
N GLU A 75 2.02 -31.51 -13.92
CA GLU A 75 0.97 -31.59 -14.94
C GLU A 75 0.83 -33.01 -15.47
N GLN A 76 -0.38 -33.33 -15.93
CA GLN A 76 -0.64 -34.59 -16.62
C GLN A 76 -0.28 -34.45 -18.09
N ASP A 77 0.40 -35.45 -18.64
CA ASP A 77 0.59 -35.56 -20.07
C ASP A 77 -0.71 -35.95 -20.80
N GLU A 78 -0.65 -36.07 -22.13
CA GLU A 78 -1.78 -36.46 -22.97
C GLU A 78 -2.35 -37.85 -22.61
N GLN A 79 -1.56 -38.69 -21.92
CA GLN A 79 -1.96 -40.02 -21.46
C GLN A 79 -2.49 -40.02 -20.01
N GLY A 80 -2.57 -38.84 -19.38
CA GLY A 80 -3.03 -38.67 -18.00
C GLY A 80 -1.96 -38.96 -16.94
N SER A 81 -0.70 -39.18 -17.33
CA SER A 81 0.42 -39.49 -16.44
C SER A 81 1.18 -38.23 -16.03
N LYS A 82 1.55 -38.15 -14.75
CA LYS A 82 2.39 -37.05 -14.20
C LYS A 82 3.88 -37.35 -14.21
N VAL A 83 4.26 -38.57 -14.65
CA VAL A 83 5.61 -39.10 -14.49
C VAL A 83 6.61 -38.34 -15.37
N LYS A 84 6.23 -38.03 -16.61
CA LYS A 84 7.08 -37.33 -17.57
C LYS A 84 7.54 -35.97 -17.02
N ASP A 85 6.59 -35.12 -16.63
CA ASP A 85 6.87 -33.78 -16.09
C ASP A 85 7.67 -33.83 -14.78
N PHE A 86 7.43 -34.83 -13.92
CA PHE A 86 8.25 -35.05 -12.72
C PHE A 86 9.72 -35.33 -13.05
N PHE A 87 9.99 -36.20 -14.04
CA PHE A 87 11.36 -36.52 -14.45
C PHE A 87 12.05 -35.35 -15.16
N GLU A 88 11.32 -34.53 -15.91
CA GLU A 88 11.86 -33.31 -16.51
C GLU A 88 12.31 -32.29 -15.45
N LYS A 89 11.59 -32.21 -14.32
CA LYS A 89 11.93 -31.35 -13.17
C LYS A 89 12.99 -31.93 -12.23
N PHE A 90 13.24 -33.24 -12.28
CA PHE A 90 14.14 -33.94 -11.35
C PHE A 90 15.57 -33.38 -11.28
N PRO A 91 16.25 -33.03 -12.40
CA PRO A 91 17.61 -32.47 -12.35
C PRO A 91 17.70 -31.19 -11.50
N GLU A 92 16.69 -30.32 -11.56
CA GLU A 92 16.65 -29.11 -10.74
C GLU A 92 16.50 -29.42 -9.25
N ILE A 93 15.65 -30.38 -8.90
CA ILE A 93 15.44 -30.84 -7.52
C ILE A 93 16.73 -31.47 -6.98
N PHE A 94 17.44 -32.22 -7.82
CA PHE A 94 18.70 -32.86 -7.46
C PHE A 94 19.82 -31.84 -7.15
N GLU A 95 19.95 -30.81 -7.98
CA GLU A 95 20.90 -29.72 -7.73
C GLU A 95 20.51 -28.91 -6.48
N GLU A 96 19.23 -28.70 -6.22
CA GLU A 96 18.75 -28.08 -4.99
C GLU A 96 19.14 -28.90 -3.75
N MET A 97 18.99 -30.22 -3.75
CA MET A 97 19.41 -31.07 -2.62
C MET A 97 20.93 -30.98 -2.38
N LYS A 98 21.75 -30.98 -3.45
CA LYS A 98 23.20 -30.77 -3.34
C LYS A 98 23.52 -29.42 -2.74
N TRP A 99 22.79 -28.39 -3.16
CA TRP A 99 22.96 -27.04 -2.65
C TRP A 99 22.57 -26.94 -1.17
N GLN A 100 21.42 -27.47 -0.77
CA GLN A 100 20.95 -27.49 0.61
C GLN A 100 21.93 -28.24 1.53
N ARG A 101 22.60 -29.30 1.03
CA ARG A 101 23.72 -29.93 1.74
C ARG A 101 24.88 -28.95 1.98
N LYS A 102 25.33 -28.23 0.94
CA LYS A 102 26.41 -27.23 1.06
C LYS A 102 26.03 -26.10 2.00
N LEU A 103 24.78 -25.61 1.91
CA LEU A 103 24.27 -24.52 2.74
C LEU A 103 24.30 -24.85 4.23
N ARG A 104 23.92 -26.08 4.62
CA ARG A 104 23.99 -26.53 6.03
C ARG A 104 25.41 -26.59 6.61
N HIS A 105 26.45 -26.65 5.78
CA HIS A 105 27.84 -26.53 6.25
C HIS A 105 28.22 -25.08 6.59
N GLN A 106 27.38 -24.10 6.23
CA GLN A 106 27.57 -22.67 6.51
C GLN A 106 26.48 -22.17 7.47
N PRO A 107 26.71 -22.21 8.80
CA PRO A 107 25.64 -22.02 9.80
C PRO A 107 25.00 -20.62 9.76
N THR A 108 25.77 -19.58 9.46
CA THR A 108 25.26 -18.20 9.37
C THR A 108 24.33 -18.03 8.18
N LEU A 109 24.76 -18.45 6.99
CA LEU A 109 23.95 -18.39 5.77
C LEU A 109 22.72 -19.29 5.86
N TYR A 110 22.86 -20.47 6.47
CA TYR A 110 21.73 -21.35 6.72
C TYR A 110 20.67 -20.69 7.62
N TRP A 111 21.07 -20.04 8.72
CA TRP A 111 20.15 -19.37 9.62
C TRP A 111 19.37 -18.23 8.94
N PHE A 112 20.05 -17.38 8.15
CA PHE A 112 19.38 -16.34 7.38
C PHE A 112 18.46 -16.94 6.30
N SER A 113 18.93 -17.96 5.60
CA SER A 113 18.19 -18.64 4.52
C SER A 113 16.98 -19.41 5.00
N SER A 114 17.02 -19.99 6.21
CA SER A 114 15.91 -20.78 6.75
C SER A 114 14.70 -19.93 7.12
N GLN A 115 14.90 -18.63 7.32
CA GLN A 115 13.88 -17.71 7.82
C GLN A 115 13.30 -16.78 6.74
N MET A 116 13.33 -17.21 5.47
CA MET A 116 12.91 -16.41 4.31
C MET A 116 11.52 -15.79 4.46
N SER A 117 10.55 -16.53 4.99
CA SER A 117 9.17 -16.05 5.20
C SER A 117 9.08 -14.88 6.18
N LEU A 118 9.81 -14.91 7.29
CA LEU A 118 9.78 -13.81 8.26
C LEU A 118 10.37 -12.52 7.67
N TRP A 119 11.49 -12.62 6.96
CA TRP A 119 12.12 -11.45 6.33
C TRP A 119 11.20 -10.80 5.29
N SER A 120 10.46 -11.63 4.53
CA SER A 120 9.42 -11.18 3.59
C SER A 120 8.27 -10.48 4.31
N ASP A 121 7.76 -11.07 5.38
CA ASP A 121 6.64 -10.53 6.16
C ASP A 121 7.01 -9.20 6.82
N ILE A 122 8.22 -9.10 7.38
CA ILE A 122 8.73 -7.87 7.97
C ILE A 122 8.83 -6.78 6.90
N ALA A 123 9.40 -7.08 5.72
CA ALA A 123 9.52 -6.13 4.62
C ALA A 123 8.16 -5.57 4.19
N PHE A 124 7.16 -6.44 4.03
CA PHE A 124 5.82 -6.04 3.61
C PHE A 124 5.15 -5.15 4.67
N ASN A 125 5.25 -5.51 5.96
CA ASN A 125 4.66 -4.71 7.04
C ASN A 125 5.30 -3.31 7.15
N PHE A 126 6.61 -3.21 7.00
CA PHE A 126 7.31 -1.91 6.97
C PHE A 126 6.89 -1.07 5.76
N ALA A 127 6.75 -1.68 4.57
CA ALA A 127 6.27 -0.97 3.38
C ALA A 127 4.86 -0.39 3.60
N VAL A 128 3.93 -1.17 4.16
CA VAL A 128 2.59 -0.69 4.51
C VAL A 128 2.66 0.46 5.52
N LEU A 129 3.46 0.31 6.57
CA LEU A 129 3.57 1.30 7.63
C LEU A 129 4.14 2.64 7.13
N ILE A 130 5.21 2.61 6.33
CA ILE A 130 5.79 3.81 5.71
C ILE A 130 4.75 4.52 4.85
N ASN A 131 4.00 3.78 4.02
CA ASN A 131 2.97 4.38 3.17
C ASN A 131 1.80 4.98 3.96
N ILE A 132 1.38 4.37 5.07
CA ILE A 132 0.37 4.96 5.97
C ILE A 132 0.88 6.28 6.55
N LEU A 133 2.14 6.33 7.00
CA LEU A 133 2.74 7.54 7.54
C LEU A 133 2.84 8.65 6.49
N VAL A 134 3.27 8.32 5.27
CA VAL A 134 3.31 9.27 4.15
C VAL A 134 1.90 9.76 3.81
N ALA A 135 0.89 8.89 3.73
CA ALA A 135 -0.47 9.28 3.42
C ALA A 135 -1.08 10.25 4.45
N VAL A 136 -0.84 10.03 5.75
CA VAL A 136 -1.44 10.83 6.84
C VAL A 136 -0.73 12.17 7.02
N PHE A 137 0.60 12.19 6.97
CA PHE A 137 1.38 13.35 7.39
C PHE A 137 1.97 14.18 6.26
N TYR A 138 1.74 13.81 5.00
CA TYR A 138 2.17 14.62 3.85
C TYR A 138 1.17 15.74 3.55
N PRO A 139 1.61 17.00 3.33
CA PRO A 139 3.01 17.46 3.23
C PRO A 139 3.67 17.70 4.60
N PHE A 140 4.95 17.35 4.69
CA PHE A 140 5.74 17.34 5.93
C PHE A 140 6.04 18.72 6.54
N ASN A 141 5.57 19.78 5.89
CA ASN A 141 5.95 21.17 6.19
C ASN A 141 5.15 21.75 7.37
N LYS A 142 4.08 21.07 7.81
CA LYS A 142 3.37 21.41 9.05
C LYS A 142 4.12 20.78 10.20
N GLY A 143 4.98 21.56 10.86
CA GLY A 143 5.67 21.11 12.07
C GLY A 143 4.66 20.65 13.11
N LEU A 144 4.62 19.36 13.43
CA LEU A 144 3.85 18.77 14.54
C LEU A 144 4.32 19.28 15.93
N LYS A 145 5.21 20.28 15.97
CA LYS A 145 5.80 20.84 17.19
C LYS A 145 4.82 21.70 18.00
N ASP A 146 3.66 22.05 17.43
CA ASP A 146 2.63 22.84 18.14
C ASP A 146 1.55 21.97 18.83
N LEU A 147 1.77 20.65 18.92
CA LEU A 147 0.87 19.76 19.65
C LEU A 147 1.00 19.95 21.17
N ASP A 148 -0.17 20.04 21.82
CA ASP A 148 -0.34 20.29 23.26
C ASP A 148 0.51 19.33 24.12
N SER A 149 1.07 19.84 25.23
CA SER A 149 1.90 19.08 26.19
C SER A 149 1.22 17.78 26.67
N ARG A 150 -0.13 17.77 26.64
CA ARG A 150 -0.98 16.61 26.92
C ARG A 150 -0.77 15.44 25.94
N ALA A 151 -0.59 15.72 24.64
CA ALA A 151 -0.34 14.69 23.63
C ALA A 151 1.01 14.02 23.84
N SER A 152 2.05 14.80 24.15
CA SER A 152 3.37 14.28 24.52
C SER A 152 3.30 13.36 25.74
N ALA A 153 2.61 13.79 26.81
CA ALA A 153 2.43 13.01 28.03
C ALA A 153 1.66 11.69 27.76
N ALA A 154 0.64 11.72 26.90
CA ALA A 154 -0.11 10.53 26.50
C ALA A 154 0.74 9.53 25.71
N ILE A 155 1.61 10.00 24.83
CA ILE A 155 2.53 9.12 24.08
C ILE A 155 3.54 8.47 25.02
N TRP A 156 4.08 9.22 25.99
CA TRP A 156 4.97 8.68 27.02
C TRP A 156 4.30 7.63 27.91
N SER A 157 3.06 7.88 28.36
CA SER A 157 2.32 6.90 29.16
C SER A 157 2.00 5.64 28.37
N ALA A 158 1.62 5.76 27.10
CA ALA A 158 1.40 4.63 26.20
C ALA A 158 2.67 3.79 26.01
N LEU A 159 3.84 4.43 25.85
CA LEU A 159 5.12 3.74 25.72
C LEU A 159 5.51 3.00 27.02
N LEU A 160 5.26 3.60 28.19
CA LEU A 160 5.53 2.97 29.47
C LEU A 160 4.59 1.78 29.74
N ILE A 161 3.30 1.92 29.46
CA ILE A 161 2.30 0.85 29.62
C ILE A 161 2.63 -0.33 28.71
N THR A 162 2.99 -0.07 27.46
CA THR A 162 3.36 -1.13 26.51
C THR A 162 4.69 -1.80 26.87
N LEU A 163 5.68 -1.05 27.37
CA LEU A 163 6.93 -1.61 27.90
C LEU A 163 6.67 -2.54 29.09
N ILE A 164 5.87 -2.10 30.06
CA ILE A 164 5.46 -2.90 31.23
C ILE A 164 4.76 -4.19 30.76
N ALA A 165 3.83 -4.09 29.81
CA ALA A 165 3.11 -5.25 29.28
C ALA A 165 4.05 -6.28 28.62
N ILE A 166 5.10 -5.86 27.92
CA ILE A 166 6.12 -6.76 27.34
C ILE A 166 6.89 -7.50 28.43
N LEU A 167 7.28 -6.81 29.50
CA LEU A 167 8.07 -7.39 30.60
C LEU A 167 7.28 -8.44 31.40
N PHE A 168 5.98 -8.21 31.61
CA PHE A 168 5.12 -9.17 32.32
C PHE A 168 4.66 -10.33 31.43
N LYS A 169 4.33 -10.08 30.15
CA LYS A 169 3.87 -11.12 29.22
C LYS A 169 4.20 -10.78 27.76
N PRO A 170 5.27 -11.34 27.18
CA PRO A 170 5.67 -11.06 25.80
C PRO A 170 4.68 -11.70 24.81
N ASN A 171 3.65 -10.95 24.44
CA ASN A 171 2.69 -11.31 23.42
C ASN A 171 3.00 -10.59 22.09
N LYS A 172 2.68 -11.22 20.96
CA LYS A 172 2.82 -10.61 19.61
C LYS A 172 2.12 -9.24 19.51
N THR A 173 0.95 -9.10 20.14
CA THR A 173 0.20 -7.83 20.19
C THR A 173 0.91 -6.76 21.00
N SER A 174 1.51 -7.13 22.14
CA SER A 174 2.26 -6.21 23.00
C SER A 174 3.49 -5.64 22.27
N MET A 175 4.23 -6.52 21.57
CA MET A 175 5.37 -6.13 20.74
C MET A 175 4.97 -5.15 19.62
N ARG A 176 3.84 -5.40 18.95
CA ARG A 176 3.32 -4.49 17.90
C ARG A 176 2.93 -3.13 18.47
N MET A 177 2.23 -3.09 19.60
CA MET A 177 1.80 -1.83 20.22
C MET A 177 3.00 -1.00 20.69
N PHE A 178 4.02 -1.63 21.27
CA PHE A 178 5.26 -0.96 21.66
C PHE A 178 6.00 -0.37 20.45
N PHE A 179 6.08 -1.12 19.35
CA PHE A 179 6.72 -0.65 18.12
C PHE A 179 5.99 0.58 17.53
N VAL A 180 4.66 0.54 17.47
CA VAL A 180 3.84 1.68 17.00
C VAL A 180 3.98 2.89 17.94
N ALA A 181 3.94 2.69 19.26
CA ALA A 181 4.13 3.76 20.23
C ALA A 181 5.54 4.38 20.12
N GLY A 182 6.57 3.56 19.89
CA GLY A 182 7.94 4.01 19.64
C GLY A 182 8.07 4.87 18.39
N ILE A 183 7.42 4.48 17.29
CA ILE A 183 7.39 5.28 16.05
C ILE A 183 6.67 6.60 16.26
N LEU A 184 5.49 6.57 16.87
CA LEU A 184 4.72 7.79 17.16
C LEU A 184 5.51 8.76 18.04
N ARG A 185 6.24 8.22 19.03
CA ARG A 185 7.14 8.99 19.88
C ARG A 185 8.31 9.58 19.11
N SER A 186 8.92 8.81 18.20
CA SER A 186 10.04 9.25 17.36
C SER A 186 9.64 10.41 16.45
N ILE A 187 8.45 10.32 15.82
CA ILE A 187 7.85 11.39 15.01
C ILE A 187 7.70 12.67 15.85
N TYR A 188 7.23 12.57 17.10
CA TYR A 188 7.04 13.73 17.97
C TYR A 188 8.37 14.37 18.45
N SER A 189 9.40 13.59 18.80
CA SER A 189 10.70 14.16 19.23
C SER A 189 11.56 14.68 18.10
N VAL A 190 11.82 13.84 17.11
CA VAL A 190 12.86 14.06 16.10
C VAL A 190 12.26 14.69 14.84
N GLY A 191 10.95 14.53 14.65
CA GLY A 191 10.25 14.90 13.44
C GLY A 191 10.05 13.71 12.52
N LEU A 192 9.15 13.88 11.57
CA LEU A 192 8.75 12.81 10.65
C LEU A 192 9.84 12.48 9.62
N GLY A 193 10.53 13.48 9.07
CA GLY A 193 11.57 13.27 8.05
C GLY A 193 12.68 12.31 8.50
N PRO A 194 13.39 12.58 9.62
CA PRO A 194 14.41 11.67 10.14
C PRO A 194 13.86 10.28 10.52
N THR A 195 12.62 10.21 11.02
CA THR A 195 11.96 8.95 11.35
C THR A 195 11.70 8.11 10.09
N LEU A 196 11.20 8.73 9.02
CA LEU A 196 10.98 8.07 7.73
C LEU A 196 12.30 7.62 7.09
N TRP A 197 13.35 8.44 7.18
CA TRP A 197 14.68 8.05 6.70
C TRP A 197 15.21 6.82 7.44
N LEU A 198 15.11 6.78 8.77
CA LEU A 198 15.51 5.61 9.57
C LEU A 198 14.72 4.36 9.20
N MET A 199 13.39 4.49 9.07
CA MET A 199 12.53 3.37 8.67
C MET A 199 12.84 2.88 7.25
N GLY A 200 13.12 3.79 6.32
CA GLY A 200 13.55 3.48 4.96
C GLY A 200 14.90 2.76 4.92
N ALA A 201 15.87 3.19 5.73
CA ALA A 201 17.16 2.51 5.86
C ALA A 201 17.02 1.10 6.43
N ILE A 202 16.19 0.92 7.47
CA ILE A 202 15.85 -0.40 8.03
C ILE A 202 15.18 -1.27 6.96
N GLN A 203 14.29 -0.70 6.14
CA GLN A 203 13.61 -1.43 5.06
C GLN A 203 14.59 -1.91 3.98
N VAL A 204 15.55 -1.06 3.56
CA VAL A 204 16.60 -1.45 2.61
C VAL A 204 17.47 -2.58 3.19
N LEU A 205 17.90 -2.45 4.44
CA LEU A 205 18.69 -3.49 5.12
C LEU A 205 17.92 -4.81 5.23
N ASN A 206 16.66 -4.76 5.67
CA ASN A 206 15.80 -5.93 5.77
C ASN A 206 15.60 -6.60 4.41
N LYS A 207 15.39 -5.82 3.33
CA LYS A 207 15.26 -6.37 1.98
C LYS A 207 16.57 -6.95 1.46
N GLY A 208 17.71 -6.37 1.81
CA GLY A 208 19.03 -6.93 1.53
C GLY A 208 19.21 -8.30 2.18
N ILE A 209 18.84 -8.44 3.47
CA ILE A 209 18.87 -9.73 4.19
C ILE A 209 17.92 -10.74 3.53
N PHE A 210 16.70 -10.33 3.18
CA PHE A 210 15.76 -11.17 2.45
C PHE A 210 16.33 -11.64 1.12
N LEU A 211 17.00 -10.77 0.36
CA LEU A 211 17.59 -11.13 -0.93
C LEU A 211 18.69 -12.18 -0.76
N VAL A 212 19.57 -12.00 0.23
CA VAL A 212 20.60 -13.00 0.56
C VAL A 212 19.97 -14.33 0.99
N SER A 213 18.90 -14.28 1.79
CA SER A 213 18.12 -15.45 2.21
C SER A 213 17.49 -16.18 1.02
N PHE A 214 16.87 -15.45 0.10
CA PHE A 214 16.27 -15.98 -1.14
C PHE A 214 17.30 -16.64 -2.05
N MET A 215 18.42 -15.96 -2.29
CA MET A 215 19.54 -16.49 -3.08
C MET A 215 20.15 -17.73 -2.42
N GLY A 216 20.21 -17.72 -1.08
CA GLY A 216 20.65 -18.82 -0.25
C GLY A 216 19.72 -20.03 -0.35
N ASN A 217 18.40 -19.86 -0.40
CA ASN A 217 17.49 -21.00 -0.42
C ASN A 217 17.41 -21.66 -1.82
N ASN A 218 17.45 -20.85 -2.87
CA ASN A 218 17.33 -21.30 -4.27
C ASN A 218 18.67 -21.70 -4.92
N GLY A 219 19.79 -21.53 -4.22
CA GLY A 219 21.12 -21.91 -4.73
C GLY A 219 21.62 -21.09 -5.91
N THR A 220 21.10 -19.87 -6.11
CA THR A 220 21.53 -18.98 -7.20
C THR A 220 22.98 -18.54 -7.06
N PHE A 221 23.57 -18.62 -5.86
CA PHE A 221 25.00 -18.35 -5.65
C PHE A 221 25.94 -19.30 -6.41
N SER A 222 25.50 -20.53 -6.68
CA SER A 222 26.29 -21.51 -7.42
C SER A 222 26.15 -21.39 -8.94
N LYS A 223 25.18 -20.59 -9.42
CA LYS A 223 24.86 -20.43 -10.84
C LYS A 223 25.64 -19.25 -11.46
N SER A 224 25.78 -19.26 -12.79
CA SER A 224 26.41 -18.18 -13.53
C SER A 224 25.60 -16.87 -13.43
N ARG A 225 26.28 -15.71 -13.53
CA ARG A 225 25.61 -14.39 -13.49
C ARG A 225 24.54 -14.22 -14.57
N TYR A 226 24.77 -14.81 -15.74
CA TYR A 226 23.80 -14.76 -16.85
C TYR A 226 22.51 -15.51 -16.52
N GLU A 227 22.61 -16.73 -15.98
CA GLU A 227 21.45 -17.51 -15.53
C GLU A 227 20.68 -16.79 -14.41
N ASN A 228 21.40 -16.10 -13.52
CA ASN A 228 20.78 -15.31 -12.47
C ASN A 228 19.99 -14.12 -13.02
N LEU A 229 20.49 -13.43 -14.05
CA LEU A 229 19.78 -12.34 -14.72
C LEU A 229 18.56 -12.80 -15.52
N THR A 230 18.55 -14.05 -16.00
CA THR A 230 17.36 -14.61 -16.67
C THR A 230 16.27 -15.04 -15.69
N ASN A 231 16.57 -15.19 -14.40
CA ASN A 231 15.59 -15.60 -13.41
C ASN A 231 14.69 -14.41 -13.02
N PHE A 232 13.47 -14.40 -13.56
CA PHE A 232 12.47 -13.34 -13.32
C PHE A 232 12.21 -13.08 -11.83
N GLN A 233 12.20 -14.12 -10.97
CA GLN A 233 11.96 -13.95 -9.54
C GLN A 233 13.11 -13.19 -8.84
N LEU A 234 14.35 -13.48 -9.23
CA LEU A 234 15.52 -12.77 -8.68
C LEU A 234 15.53 -11.32 -9.16
N VAL A 235 15.29 -11.08 -10.46
CA VAL A 235 15.21 -9.73 -11.04
C VAL A 235 14.12 -8.91 -10.35
N TYR A 236 12.94 -9.49 -10.09
CA TYR A 236 11.87 -8.82 -9.35
C TYR A 236 12.33 -8.38 -7.94
N HIS A 237 12.99 -9.26 -7.19
CA HIS A 237 13.48 -8.91 -5.85
C HIS A 237 14.63 -7.90 -5.85
N VAL A 238 15.52 -7.93 -6.85
CA VAL A 238 16.56 -6.92 -7.06
C VAL A 238 15.95 -5.57 -7.45
N GLY A 239 14.96 -5.56 -8.35
CA GLY A 239 14.21 -4.36 -8.71
C GLY A 239 13.47 -3.75 -7.52
N TYR A 240 12.86 -4.59 -6.68
CA TYR A 240 12.23 -4.14 -5.42
C TYR A 240 13.24 -3.51 -4.47
N LEU A 241 14.44 -4.08 -4.32
CA LEU A 241 15.53 -3.45 -3.55
C LEU A 241 15.92 -2.10 -4.14
N GLY A 242 15.99 -1.99 -5.48
CA GLY A 242 16.18 -0.73 -6.18
C GLY A 242 15.11 0.31 -5.86
N LEU A 243 13.83 -0.08 -5.83
CA LEU A 243 12.72 0.80 -5.42
C LEU A 243 12.85 1.24 -3.96
N CYS A 244 13.29 0.37 -3.04
CA CYS A 244 13.57 0.77 -1.66
C CYS A 244 14.68 1.84 -1.58
N ILE A 245 15.74 1.69 -2.37
CA ILE A 245 16.85 2.67 -2.43
C ILE A 245 16.37 3.99 -3.03
N LEU A 246 15.58 3.96 -4.11
CA LEU A 246 14.97 5.17 -4.71
C LEU A 246 14.02 5.88 -3.73
N GLY A 247 13.25 5.12 -2.96
CA GLY A 247 12.40 5.67 -1.88
C GLY A 247 13.18 6.38 -0.79
N LEU A 248 14.41 5.92 -0.49
CA LEU A 248 15.27 6.50 0.53
C LEU A 248 16.08 7.70 0.01
N CYS A 249 16.56 7.65 -1.24
CA CYS A 249 17.49 8.64 -1.79
C CYS A 249 16.85 9.70 -2.68
N ALA A 250 15.75 9.39 -3.37
CA ALA A 250 15.13 10.29 -4.35
C ALA A 250 13.85 10.94 -3.82
N HIS A 251 12.81 10.15 -3.51
CA HIS A 251 11.53 10.67 -3.04
C HIS A 251 10.69 9.60 -2.32
N GLU A 252 9.98 9.96 -1.25
CA GLU A 252 9.19 9.02 -0.43
C GLU A 252 8.02 8.39 -1.20
N PHE A 253 7.62 8.97 -2.33
CA PHE A 253 6.54 8.42 -3.15
C PHE A 253 6.91 7.12 -3.86
N PHE A 254 8.20 6.80 -4.05
CA PHE A 254 8.59 5.49 -4.56
C PHE A 254 8.21 4.36 -3.57
N TYR A 255 7.99 4.67 -2.28
CA TYR A 255 7.47 3.68 -1.34
C TYR A 255 6.06 3.20 -1.72
N SER A 256 5.26 3.99 -2.46
CA SER A 256 3.93 3.55 -2.92
C SER A 256 3.99 2.29 -3.78
N LEU A 257 4.98 2.21 -4.68
CA LEU A 257 5.20 1.06 -5.55
C LEU A 257 5.53 -0.22 -4.78
N LEU A 258 6.08 -0.11 -3.56
CA LEU A 258 6.36 -1.28 -2.73
C LEU A 258 5.08 -2.00 -2.27
N LEU A 259 3.93 -1.32 -2.26
CA LEU A 259 2.63 -1.93 -1.93
C LEU A 259 2.19 -2.95 -2.99
N LEU A 260 2.68 -2.84 -4.23
CA LEU A 260 2.39 -3.79 -5.30
C LEU A 260 2.89 -5.22 -4.99
N ASP A 261 3.79 -5.38 -4.01
CA ASP A 261 4.24 -6.70 -3.54
C ASP A 261 3.10 -7.57 -3.00
N VAL A 262 1.95 -6.98 -2.63
CA VAL A 262 0.75 -7.74 -2.28
C VAL A 262 0.31 -8.68 -3.41
N VAL A 263 0.53 -8.29 -4.67
CA VAL A 263 0.21 -9.10 -5.86
C VAL A 263 1.07 -10.35 -5.92
N TYR A 264 2.35 -10.24 -5.62
CA TYR A 264 3.27 -11.38 -5.65
C TYR A 264 3.08 -12.29 -4.45
N ARG A 265 2.68 -11.74 -3.29
CA ARG A 265 2.55 -12.48 -2.03
C ARG A 265 1.26 -13.31 -1.92
N GLU A 266 0.19 -12.93 -2.62
CA GLU A 266 -1.11 -13.62 -2.54
C GLU A 266 -1.47 -14.29 -3.87
N ASP A 267 -1.45 -15.63 -3.89
CA ASP A 267 -1.76 -16.45 -5.07
C ASP A 267 -3.13 -16.12 -5.68
N THR A 268 -4.11 -15.80 -4.84
CA THR A 268 -5.47 -15.44 -5.31
C THR A 268 -5.46 -14.17 -6.16
N LEU A 269 -4.67 -13.16 -5.77
CA LEU A 269 -4.60 -11.89 -6.48
C LEU A 269 -3.78 -12.03 -7.76
N TRP A 270 -2.72 -12.83 -7.71
CA TRP A 270 -1.96 -13.22 -8.89
C TRP A 270 -2.88 -13.89 -9.93
N ASN A 271 -3.70 -14.84 -9.51
CA ASN A 271 -4.65 -15.51 -10.40
C ASN A 271 -5.65 -14.53 -11.04
N VAL A 272 -6.18 -13.57 -10.27
CA VAL A 272 -7.07 -12.52 -10.81
C VAL A 272 -6.38 -11.71 -11.90
N ILE A 273 -5.11 -11.35 -11.71
CA ILE A 273 -4.32 -10.62 -12.73
C ILE A 273 -4.05 -11.51 -13.94
N GLN A 274 -3.70 -12.78 -13.72
CA GLN A 274 -3.45 -13.73 -14.81
C GLN A 274 -4.68 -13.95 -15.69
N CYS A 275 -5.90 -13.83 -15.17
CA CYS A 275 -7.11 -13.89 -15.99
C CYS A 275 -7.14 -12.81 -17.09
N VAL A 276 -6.62 -11.62 -16.80
CA VAL A 276 -6.53 -10.52 -17.79
C VAL A 276 -5.29 -10.70 -18.65
N VAL A 277 -4.14 -11.01 -18.04
CA VAL A 277 -2.85 -11.10 -18.74
C VAL A 277 -2.82 -12.25 -19.75
N ARG A 278 -3.43 -13.40 -19.45
CA ARG A 278 -3.45 -14.57 -20.34
C ARG A 278 -4.11 -14.28 -21.69
N ASN A 279 -5.11 -13.40 -21.71
CA ASN A 279 -5.83 -12.97 -22.92
C ASN A 279 -5.51 -11.52 -23.31
N ALA A 280 -4.39 -10.95 -22.85
CA ALA A 280 -4.09 -9.53 -23.05
C ALA A 280 -4.10 -9.11 -24.53
N LYS A 281 -3.70 -10.01 -25.45
CA LYS A 281 -3.71 -9.72 -26.89
C LYS A 281 -5.10 -9.35 -27.41
N SER A 282 -6.15 -10.04 -26.99
CA SER A 282 -7.52 -9.73 -27.45
C SER A 282 -8.04 -8.45 -26.80
N VAL A 283 -7.76 -8.23 -25.51
CA VAL A 283 -8.14 -7.00 -24.79
C VAL A 283 -7.50 -5.76 -25.43
N ILE A 284 -6.19 -5.82 -25.72
CA ILE A 284 -5.46 -4.73 -26.37
C ILE A 284 -6.00 -4.48 -27.78
N LEU A 285 -6.28 -5.54 -28.56
CA LEU A 285 -6.81 -5.39 -29.91
C LEU A 285 -8.19 -4.70 -29.91
N THR A 286 -9.06 -5.06 -28.98
CA THR A 286 -10.37 -4.40 -28.82
C THR A 286 -10.22 -2.94 -28.42
N ALA A 287 -9.27 -2.61 -27.52
CA ALA A 287 -9.00 -1.23 -27.13
C ALA A 287 -8.47 -0.39 -28.31
N VAL A 288 -7.54 -0.94 -29.10
CA VAL A 288 -7.05 -0.28 -30.34
C VAL A 288 -8.18 -0.06 -31.33
N PHE A 289 -9.06 -1.05 -31.52
CA PHE A 289 -10.23 -0.91 -32.37
C PHE A 289 -11.18 0.19 -31.88
N ALA A 290 -11.43 0.28 -30.57
CA ALA A 290 -12.23 1.36 -29.98
C ALA A 290 -11.59 2.74 -30.20
N VAL A 291 -10.27 2.86 -30.07
CA VAL A 291 -9.54 4.11 -30.37
C VAL A 291 -9.68 4.49 -31.85
N ILE A 292 -9.57 3.53 -32.77
CA ILE A 292 -9.79 3.78 -34.21
C ILE A 292 -11.22 4.29 -34.46
N ILE A 293 -12.23 3.68 -33.84
CA ILE A 293 -13.62 4.14 -33.97
C ILE A 293 -13.79 5.57 -33.45
N ILE A 294 -13.29 5.86 -32.24
CA ILE A 294 -13.35 7.21 -31.64
C ILE A 294 -12.67 8.22 -32.56
N TYR A 295 -11.51 7.88 -33.12
CA TYR A 295 -10.77 8.74 -34.06
C TYR A 295 -11.57 9.02 -35.34
N LEU A 296 -12.21 8.02 -35.95
CA LEU A 296 -13.04 8.21 -37.14
C LEU A 296 -14.25 9.11 -36.84
N PHE A 297 -14.93 8.89 -35.70
CA PHE A 297 -16.02 9.75 -35.27
C PHE A 297 -15.56 11.18 -34.97
N ALA A 298 -14.36 11.36 -34.40
CA ALA A 298 -13.80 12.68 -34.16
C ALA A 298 -13.53 13.44 -35.48
N ILE A 299 -13.03 12.78 -36.53
CA ILE A 299 -12.86 13.39 -37.85
C ILE A 299 -14.21 13.80 -38.44
N CYS A 300 -15.20 12.91 -38.43
CA CYS A 300 -16.54 13.22 -38.94
C CYS A 300 -17.19 14.35 -38.15
N GLY A 301 -17.08 14.34 -36.82
CA GLY A 301 -17.58 15.40 -35.95
C GLY A 301 -16.91 16.75 -36.23
N TYR A 302 -15.59 16.75 -36.45
CA TYR A 302 -14.85 17.95 -36.82
C TYR A 302 -15.27 18.50 -38.20
N LEU A 303 -15.44 17.64 -39.20
CA LEU A 303 -15.76 18.08 -40.56
C LEU A 303 -17.20 18.58 -40.72
N PHE A 304 -18.17 18.01 -39.99
CA PHE A 304 -19.60 18.27 -40.23
C PHE A 304 -20.33 18.96 -39.07
N ILE A 305 -19.84 18.85 -37.83
CA ILE A 305 -20.61 19.19 -36.60
C ILE A 305 -19.81 20.14 -35.69
N GLN A 306 -18.67 20.67 -36.14
CA GLN A 306 -17.78 21.50 -35.31
C GLN A 306 -18.49 22.67 -34.63
N ASP A 307 -19.48 23.29 -35.28
CA ASP A 307 -20.15 24.49 -34.80
C ASP A 307 -21.15 24.19 -33.67
N ASP A 308 -21.59 22.93 -33.53
CA ASP A 308 -22.49 22.47 -32.48
C ASP A 308 -21.73 21.93 -31.24
N PHE A 309 -20.40 21.76 -31.32
CA PHE A 309 -19.55 21.33 -30.21
C PHE A 309 -19.19 22.50 -29.26
N LEU A 310 -20.21 23.22 -28.79
CA LEU A 310 -20.05 24.24 -27.76
C LEU A 310 -20.26 23.61 -26.38
N MET A 311 -19.18 23.39 -25.64
CA MET A 311 -19.28 22.98 -24.23
C MET A 311 -19.47 24.21 -23.34
N GLU A 312 -20.52 24.19 -22.53
CA GLU A 312 -20.65 25.12 -21.41
C GLU A 312 -19.53 24.82 -20.40
N VAL A 313 -18.54 25.72 -20.33
CA VAL A 313 -17.52 25.68 -19.28
C VAL A 313 -18.21 26.07 -17.98
N GLN A 314 -18.56 25.07 -17.18
CA GLN A 314 -19.19 25.30 -15.89
C GLN A 314 -18.11 25.77 -14.91
N ASP A 315 -18.01 27.09 -14.71
CA ASP A 315 -17.31 27.69 -13.57
C ASP A 315 -18.10 27.39 -12.28
N LYS A 316 -18.13 26.13 -11.87
CA LYS A 316 -18.84 25.71 -10.65
C LYS A 316 -17.91 25.93 -9.46
N PRO A 317 -18.20 26.88 -8.55
CA PRO A 317 -17.55 26.86 -7.25
C PRO A 317 -17.97 25.57 -6.56
N LEU A 318 -16.97 24.83 -6.08
CA LEU A 318 -17.12 23.51 -5.49
C LEU A 318 -17.86 23.63 -4.14
N SER A 319 -19.18 23.52 -4.13
CA SER A 319 -19.92 23.27 -2.90
C SER A 319 -19.72 21.80 -2.51
N ILE A 320 -18.81 21.57 -1.55
CA ILE A 320 -18.60 20.26 -0.93
C ILE A 320 -19.84 19.91 -0.10
N GLU A 321 -20.82 19.25 -0.73
CA GLU A 321 -21.82 18.50 0.03
C GLU A 321 -21.23 17.13 0.39
N ASN A 322 -20.88 17.00 1.67
CA ASN A 322 -20.48 15.77 2.33
C ASN A 322 -21.67 14.81 2.42
N HIS A 323 -22.04 14.18 1.32
CA HIS A 323 -22.82 12.94 1.38
C HIS A 323 -21.86 11.76 1.37
N SER A 324 -21.71 11.14 2.53
CA SER A 324 -20.94 9.92 2.74
C SER A 324 -21.52 8.78 1.89
N LEU A 325 -20.70 8.17 1.03
CA LEU A 325 -21.03 6.94 0.28
C LEU A 325 -21.51 5.78 1.18
N LEU A 326 -21.03 5.75 2.43
CA LEU A 326 -21.49 4.82 3.47
C LEU A 326 -22.99 4.93 3.78
N ASP A 327 -23.58 6.11 3.59
CA ASP A 327 -24.99 6.38 3.90
C ASP A 327 -25.97 5.77 2.88
N ILE A 328 -25.49 5.43 1.68
CA ILE A 328 -26.28 4.77 0.64
C ILE A 328 -26.28 3.25 0.86
N ILE A 329 -25.14 2.68 1.24
CA ILE A 329 -24.97 1.23 1.45
C ILE A 329 -25.73 0.74 2.69
N PHE A 330 -25.81 1.56 3.75
CA PHE A 330 -26.50 1.20 4.99
C PHE A 330 -28.02 1.41 4.96
N ARG A 331 -28.55 2.11 3.97
CA ARG A 331 -29.96 2.50 3.91
C ARG A 331 -30.83 1.50 3.14
N ASP A 332 -30.22 0.62 2.34
CA ASP A 332 -30.92 -0.38 1.53
C ASP A 332 -30.69 -1.80 2.05
N SER A 333 -31.75 -2.41 2.56
CA SER A 333 -31.73 -3.77 3.14
C SER A 333 -31.42 -4.85 2.09
N THR A 334 -31.63 -4.57 0.80
CA THR A 334 -31.30 -5.49 -0.30
C THR A 334 -29.79 -5.52 -0.57
N LEU A 335 -29.15 -4.34 -0.58
CA LEU A 335 -27.71 -4.20 -0.79
C LEU A 335 -26.90 -4.81 0.36
N PHE A 336 -27.40 -4.72 1.58
CA PHE A 336 -26.80 -5.37 2.77
C PHE A 336 -26.83 -6.91 2.65
N GLN A 337 -27.94 -7.50 2.20
CA GLN A 337 -28.04 -8.95 1.99
C GLN A 337 -27.14 -9.42 0.84
N VAL A 338 -27.03 -8.64 -0.24
CA VAL A 338 -26.09 -8.92 -1.34
C VAL A 338 -24.64 -8.85 -0.84
N THR A 339 -24.28 -7.86 -0.03
CA THR A 339 -22.94 -7.71 0.55
C THR A 339 -22.60 -8.87 1.51
N GLN A 340 -23.59 -9.34 2.29
CA GLN A 340 -23.43 -10.49 3.18
C GLN A 340 -23.31 -11.82 2.41
N SER A 341 -23.95 -11.93 1.24
CA SER A 341 -23.83 -13.10 0.35
C SER A 341 -22.46 -13.19 -0.32
N VAL A 342 -21.89 -12.05 -0.71
CA VAL A 342 -20.58 -11.93 -1.37
C VAL A 342 -19.42 -12.15 -0.36
N THR A 343 -19.63 -11.85 0.92
CA THR A 343 -18.59 -11.97 1.97
C THR A 343 -18.45 -13.35 2.61
N ARG A 344 -19.29 -14.33 2.27
CA ARG A 344 -19.26 -15.69 2.85
C ARG A 344 -17.93 -16.44 2.61
N ASN A 345 -17.17 -16.04 1.58
CA ASN A 345 -15.76 -16.40 1.34
C ASN A 345 -14.92 -15.17 0.96
N GLY A 346 -15.06 -14.09 1.75
CA GLY A 346 -14.60 -12.75 1.41
C GLY A 346 -13.08 -12.52 1.26
N LYS A 347 -12.20 -13.52 1.42
CA LYS A 347 -10.73 -13.31 1.32
C LYS A 347 -10.33 -12.80 -0.06
N SER A 348 -10.85 -13.40 -1.14
CA SER A 348 -10.53 -12.99 -2.51
C SER A 348 -11.06 -11.58 -2.80
N ILE A 349 -12.29 -11.27 -2.40
CA ILE A 349 -12.90 -9.95 -2.58
C ILE A 349 -12.14 -8.89 -1.78
N MET A 350 -11.80 -9.16 -0.52
CA MET A 350 -10.99 -8.25 0.31
C MET A 350 -9.61 -7.97 -0.31
N LEU A 351 -8.97 -8.97 -0.92
CA LEU A 351 -7.70 -8.79 -1.61
C LEU A 351 -7.86 -7.96 -2.90
N THR A 352 -8.92 -8.19 -3.67
CA THR A 352 -9.21 -7.36 -4.85
C THR A 352 -9.54 -5.91 -4.47
N MET A 353 -10.25 -5.69 -3.37
CA MET A 353 -10.52 -4.34 -2.85
C MET A 353 -9.25 -3.68 -2.32
N THR A 354 -8.37 -4.45 -1.68
CA THR A 354 -7.05 -3.96 -1.25
C THR A 354 -6.21 -3.54 -2.44
N LEU A 355 -6.17 -4.34 -3.51
CA LEU A 355 -5.49 -3.97 -4.75
C LEU A 355 -6.10 -2.70 -5.37
N ALA A 356 -7.43 -2.61 -5.43
CA ALA A 356 -8.12 -1.43 -5.94
C ALA A 356 -7.78 -0.16 -5.14
N LEU A 357 -7.75 -0.24 -3.80
CA LEU A 357 -7.33 0.87 -2.94
C LEU A 357 -5.87 1.27 -3.18
N ILE A 358 -4.97 0.29 -3.34
CA ILE A 358 -3.57 0.56 -3.68
C ILE A 358 -3.48 1.27 -5.04
N LEU A 359 -4.22 0.82 -6.05
CA LEU A 359 -4.24 1.48 -7.36
C LEU A 359 -4.78 2.90 -7.27
N ILE A 360 -5.88 3.12 -6.55
CA ILE A 360 -6.45 4.46 -6.29
C ILE A 360 -5.41 5.35 -5.59
N TYR A 361 -4.68 4.83 -4.60
CA TYR A 361 -3.61 5.55 -3.93
C TYR A 361 -2.50 5.98 -4.90
N HIS A 362 -2.07 5.09 -5.81
CA HIS A 362 -1.08 5.42 -6.84
C HIS A 362 -1.59 6.51 -7.78
N PHE A 363 -2.83 6.38 -8.27
CA PHE A 363 -3.44 7.41 -9.12
C PHE A 363 -3.59 8.75 -8.38
N SER A 364 -3.88 8.72 -7.08
CA SER A 364 -3.97 9.94 -6.25
C SER A 364 -2.59 10.61 -6.09
N ILE A 365 -1.51 9.85 -5.90
CA ILE A 365 -0.14 10.38 -5.84
C ILE A 365 0.26 10.98 -7.19
N LEU A 366 0.03 10.25 -8.29
CA LEU A 366 0.35 10.74 -9.64
C LEU A 366 -0.47 12.00 -9.95
N GLY A 367 -1.77 11.99 -9.61
CA GLY A 367 -2.65 13.15 -9.74
C GLY A 367 -2.14 14.34 -8.93
N PHE A 368 -1.74 14.12 -7.68
CA PHE A 368 -1.15 15.14 -6.83
C PHE A 368 0.17 15.67 -7.37
N LEU A 369 1.04 14.82 -7.94
CA LEU A 369 2.34 15.26 -8.50
C LEU A 369 2.18 16.12 -9.75
N PHE A 370 1.33 15.70 -10.68
CA PHE A 370 1.17 16.37 -11.99
C PHE A 370 0.22 17.56 -11.93
N PHE A 371 -0.91 17.45 -11.23
CA PHE A 371 -1.97 18.45 -11.24
C PHE A 371 -2.00 19.34 -9.99
N ARG A 372 -1.00 19.27 -9.09
CA ARG A 372 -0.96 20.07 -7.85
C ARG A 372 -1.28 21.54 -8.06
N ASN A 373 -0.78 22.09 -9.17
CA ASN A 373 -0.87 23.50 -9.49
C ASN A 373 -2.14 23.86 -10.29
N ASP A 374 -2.87 22.86 -10.79
CA ASP A 374 -4.08 23.03 -11.61
C ASP A 374 -5.37 23.01 -10.76
N PHE A 375 -5.28 22.55 -9.50
CA PHE A 375 -6.34 22.62 -8.50
C PHE A 375 -6.39 24.01 -7.85
N LEU A 376 -6.92 25.00 -8.56
CA LEU A 376 -7.24 26.30 -7.98
C LEU A 376 -8.75 26.52 -8.05
N THR A 377 -9.38 26.74 -6.90
CA THR A 377 -10.83 26.97 -6.76
C THR A 377 -11.06 28.43 -6.42
N ASN A 378 -11.95 29.12 -7.15
CA ASN A 378 -12.31 30.51 -6.89
C ASN A 378 -13.21 30.61 -5.66
N ILE A 379 -12.79 31.35 -4.62
CA ILE A 379 -13.67 31.71 -3.50
C ILE A 379 -14.49 32.93 -3.89
N GLN A 380 -15.78 32.76 -4.20
CA GLN A 380 -16.73 33.85 -4.03
C GLN A 380 -17.12 33.92 -2.55
N LEU A 381 -16.55 34.87 -1.82
CA LEU A 381 -17.06 35.25 -0.50
C LEU A 381 -18.52 35.63 -0.65
N ARG A 382 -19.41 34.73 -0.21
CA ARG A 382 -20.84 35.02 -0.05
C ARG A 382 -20.97 36.12 1.02
N LYS A 383 -20.89 37.38 0.60
CA LYS A 383 -21.48 38.48 1.37
C LYS A 383 -22.97 38.16 1.44
N ASN A 384 -23.42 37.61 2.57
CA ASN A 384 -24.83 37.58 2.91
C ASN A 384 -25.28 39.03 3.06
N SER A 385 -25.66 39.68 1.95
CA SER A 385 -26.57 40.80 1.98
C SER A 385 -27.91 40.25 2.44
N ILE A 386 -28.14 40.29 3.75
CA ILE A 386 -29.48 40.19 4.31
C ILE A 386 -30.26 41.37 3.74
N GLN A 387 -31.03 41.07 2.69
CA GLN A 387 -31.98 41.97 2.08
C GLN A 387 -33.13 42.14 3.10
N TYR A 388 -32.99 43.11 4.00
CA TYR A 388 -34.07 43.47 4.91
C TYR A 388 -35.07 44.34 4.15
N GLN A 389 -36.17 43.69 3.76
CA GLN A 389 -37.33 44.31 3.15
C GLN A 389 -37.97 45.29 4.16
N ARG A 390 -37.72 46.58 4.01
CA ARG A 390 -38.39 47.61 4.81
C ARG A 390 -39.79 47.83 4.27
N SER A 391 -40.74 47.02 4.76
CA SER A 391 -42.16 47.30 4.63
C SER A 391 -42.51 48.50 5.53
N SER A 392 -42.92 49.60 4.90
CA SER A 392 -43.52 50.74 5.59
C SER A 392 -44.88 50.33 6.14
N HIS A 393 -44.99 50.15 7.45
CA HIS A 393 -46.25 50.31 8.15
C HIS A 393 -46.08 51.20 9.38
N SER A 394 -46.81 52.30 9.31
CA SER A 394 -46.95 53.37 10.29
C SER A 394 -47.60 52.83 11.56
N HIS A 395 -46.94 53.00 12.72
CA HIS A 395 -47.65 53.20 13.97
C HIS A 395 -46.93 54.27 14.81
N LYS A 396 -47.65 55.37 15.03
CA LYS A 396 -47.36 56.44 15.98
C LYS A 396 -47.40 55.89 17.40
N THR A 397 -46.36 56.14 18.20
CA THR A 397 -46.54 56.54 19.61
C THR A 397 -45.36 57.40 20.10
N THR A 398 -45.73 58.62 20.47
CA THR A 398 -45.09 59.69 21.25
C THR A 398 -44.37 59.12 22.52
N ILE A 399 -43.21 59.63 23.01
CA ILE A 399 -43.09 60.72 23.99
C ILE A 399 -41.60 60.89 24.45
N LEU A 400 -41.17 62.17 24.52
CA LEU A 400 -40.11 62.85 25.33
C LEU A 400 -38.59 62.63 25.08
N THR A 401 -38.00 63.65 24.46
CA THR A 401 -36.64 64.19 24.64
C THR A 401 -36.50 64.92 26.01
N PRO A 402 -35.29 65.27 26.53
CA PRO A 402 -34.45 66.37 26.01
C PRO A 402 -32.94 66.02 25.88
N THR A 403 -32.23 66.44 24.83
CA THR A 403 -31.48 67.73 24.66
C THR A 403 -30.26 67.80 25.60
N ILE A 404 -29.01 67.97 25.13
CA ILE A 404 -28.39 69.26 24.75
C ILE A 404 -27.10 69.02 23.93
N ILE A 405 -26.84 69.93 23.00
CA ILE A 405 -25.80 70.01 21.95
C ILE A 405 -24.64 70.96 22.43
N PRO A 406 -23.72 71.44 21.56
CA PRO A 406 -22.33 71.02 21.25
C PRO A 406 -21.25 71.97 21.81
N THR A 407 -19.96 71.77 21.46
CA THR A 407 -19.00 72.80 20.93
C THR A 407 -17.57 72.21 20.89
N THR A 408 -16.96 71.99 19.72
CA THR A 408 -15.93 72.82 19.03
C THR A 408 -14.66 73.13 19.82
N TYR A 409 -13.49 72.68 19.32
CA TYR A 409 -12.20 73.38 19.16
C TYR A 409 -11.09 72.31 19.02
N ASP A 410 -10.41 72.15 17.88
CA ASP A 410 -9.35 72.96 17.23
C ASP A 410 -7.93 72.50 17.59
N ASN A 411 -7.08 72.48 16.56
CA ASN A 411 -5.81 71.78 16.44
C ASN A 411 -4.65 72.44 17.23
N GLY A 412 -3.75 71.61 17.79
CA GLY A 412 -2.49 72.07 18.39
C GLY A 412 -1.40 70.99 18.33
N TYR A 413 -0.34 71.26 17.58
CA TYR A 413 0.82 70.40 17.33
C TYR A 413 1.76 70.29 18.53
N CYS A 414 2.49 69.19 18.65
CA CYS A 414 3.74 69.12 19.42
C CYS A 414 4.82 68.34 18.65
N THR A 415 5.97 68.97 18.47
CA THR A 415 7.17 68.51 17.77
C THR A 415 8.23 68.01 18.76
N LYS A 416 8.88 66.89 18.42
CA LYS A 416 10.22 66.42 18.84
C LYS A 416 10.75 66.87 20.22
N ASP A 417 10.73 65.98 21.21
CA ASP A 417 11.88 65.19 21.64
C ASP A 417 11.52 64.29 22.84
N ASN A 418 12.23 63.17 22.92
CA ASN A 418 12.04 61.99 23.75
C ASN A 418 11.71 62.22 25.25
N CYS A 419 10.67 61.57 25.77
CA CYS A 419 10.55 61.25 27.20
C CYS A 419 9.88 59.88 27.42
N THR A 420 10.69 58.96 27.91
CA THR A 420 10.41 57.59 28.34
C THR A 420 10.02 57.50 29.82
N ASN A 421 9.14 56.53 30.11
CA ASN A 421 9.00 55.68 31.31
C ASN A 421 8.74 56.33 32.69
N ASN A 422 7.62 55.97 33.34
CA ASN A 422 7.63 55.11 34.55
C ASN A 422 6.26 54.89 35.25
N THR A 423 6.05 53.61 35.65
CA THR A 423 5.37 53.10 36.86
C THR A 423 3.83 52.91 36.92
N ILE A 424 3.40 51.65 36.64
CA ILE A 424 2.62 50.70 37.47
C ILE A 424 1.47 51.29 38.34
N THR A 425 0.18 51.03 38.04
CA THR A 425 -0.61 49.91 38.62
C THR A 425 -2.01 49.81 38.00
N GLY A 426 -2.48 48.57 37.71
CA GLY A 426 -3.88 48.18 37.95
C GLY A 426 -4.92 48.25 36.82
N HIS A 427 -5.10 47.10 36.15
CA HIS A 427 -6.39 46.47 35.78
C HIS A 427 -7.23 46.95 34.55
N ILE A 428 -7.55 45.96 33.70
CA ILE A 428 -8.83 45.71 32.97
C ILE A 428 -8.91 46.05 31.45
N ARG A 429 -9.06 44.95 30.67
CA ARG A 429 -9.86 44.66 29.46
C ARG A 429 -9.60 45.37 28.11
N ASN A 430 -9.31 44.50 27.13
CA ASN A 430 -9.93 44.31 25.81
C ASN A 430 -10.24 45.51 24.89
N VAL A 431 -9.55 45.45 23.74
CA VAL A 431 -10.09 45.40 22.36
C VAL A 431 -10.64 46.70 21.72
N THR A 432 -10.21 46.85 20.47
CA THR A 432 -10.73 47.65 19.34
C THR A 432 -10.45 49.16 19.30
N GLN A 433 -9.44 49.52 18.52
CA GLN A 433 -9.56 50.65 17.60
C GLN A 433 -9.21 50.20 16.18
N ALA A 434 -10.21 50.31 15.32
CA ALA A 434 -10.06 50.33 13.88
C ALA A 434 -9.33 51.61 13.46
N SER A 435 -8.42 51.50 12.50
CA SER A 435 -8.12 52.60 11.58
C SER A 435 -7.74 52.04 10.22
N THR A 436 -8.50 52.52 9.25
CA THR A 436 -8.53 52.18 7.83
C THR A 436 -7.29 52.74 7.12
N ILE A 437 -6.64 51.92 6.28
CA ILE A 437 -5.80 52.43 5.18
C ILE A 437 -6.45 51.97 3.87
N LEU A 438 -6.81 52.97 3.07
CA LEU A 438 -7.30 52.86 1.70
C LEU A 438 -6.23 52.14 0.86
N SER A 439 -6.55 50.95 0.34
CA SER A 439 -5.76 50.28 -0.70
C SER A 439 -6.69 50.10 -1.89
N GLU A 440 -6.24 50.55 -3.06
CA GLU A 440 -6.91 50.38 -4.35
C GLU A 440 -7.39 48.94 -4.55
N GLU A 441 -8.63 48.79 -5.04
CA GLU A 441 -9.25 47.52 -5.37
C GLU A 441 -8.53 46.86 -6.55
N VAL A 442 -7.45 46.13 -6.26
CA VAL A 442 -7.08 44.95 -7.06
C VAL A 442 -7.80 43.78 -6.40
N GLY A 443 -8.88 43.33 -7.02
CA GLY A 443 -9.60 42.13 -6.60
C GLY A 443 -8.65 40.93 -6.61
N ASN A 444 -8.08 40.62 -5.45
CA ASN A 444 -7.33 39.39 -5.26
C ASN A 444 -8.37 38.25 -5.26
N GLU A 445 -8.44 37.52 -6.37
CA GLU A 445 -9.02 36.19 -6.40
C GLU A 445 -8.18 35.30 -5.48
N GLU A 446 -8.66 35.10 -4.25
CA GLU A 446 -8.05 34.18 -3.30
C GLU A 446 -8.39 32.76 -3.75
N LEU A 447 -7.45 32.12 -4.45
CA LEU A 447 -7.56 30.77 -4.98
C LEU A 447 -7.29 29.74 -3.86
N GLU A 448 -8.27 28.91 -3.52
CA GLU A 448 -8.08 27.79 -2.57
C GLU A 448 -7.79 26.48 -3.31
N ARG A 449 -6.85 25.68 -2.82
CA ARG A 449 -6.47 24.41 -3.46
C ARG A 449 -7.43 23.31 -3.09
N ALA A 450 -7.92 22.55 -4.07
CA ALA A 450 -8.93 21.50 -3.84
C ALA A 450 -8.43 20.32 -2.98
N CYS A 451 -7.11 20.12 -2.84
CA CYS A 451 -6.49 19.07 -2.03
C CYS A 451 -5.14 19.56 -1.45
N ASP A 452 -5.13 20.04 -0.21
CA ASP A 452 -3.91 20.54 0.45
C ASP A 452 -3.02 19.43 1.05
N THR A 453 -3.60 18.27 1.35
CA THR A 453 -2.90 17.12 1.92
C THR A 453 -3.09 15.89 1.04
N LEU A 454 -2.12 14.96 1.10
CA LEU A 454 -2.21 13.71 0.34
C LEU A 454 -3.45 12.91 0.76
N PHE A 455 -3.77 12.90 2.05
CA PHE A 455 -4.98 12.27 2.57
C PHE A 455 -6.26 12.89 1.99
N MET A 456 -6.36 14.21 1.93
CA MET A 456 -7.51 14.90 1.33
C MET A 456 -7.62 14.55 -0.16
N CYS A 457 -6.49 14.45 -0.87
CA CYS A 457 -6.47 14.02 -2.27
C CYS A 457 -6.99 12.60 -2.47
N ILE A 458 -6.61 11.66 -1.60
CA ILE A 458 -7.11 10.27 -1.65
C ILE A 458 -8.63 10.22 -1.41
N VAL A 459 -9.11 10.91 -0.37
CA VAL A 459 -10.54 10.95 -0.03
C VAL A 459 -11.37 11.60 -1.14
N THR A 460 -10.90 12.73 -1.68
CA THR A 460 -11.55 13.44 -2.80
C THR A 460 -11.56 12.56 -4.05
N THR A 461 -10.44 11.91 -4.37
CA THR A 461 -10.34 10.98 -5.52
C THR A 461 -11.31 9.82 -5.38
N LEU A 462 -11.42 9.22 -4.19
CA LEU A 462 -12.33 8.12 -3.93
C LEU A 462 -13.80 8.55 -4.01
N ASN A 463 -14.17 9.64 -3.34
CA ASN A 463 -15.55 10.12 -3.33
C ASN A 463 -16.01 10.55 -4.72
N LYS A 464 -15.19 11.32 -5.41
CA LYS A 464 -15.58 11.94 -6.68
C LYS A 464 -15.34 11.03 -7.88
N GLY A 465 -14.34 10.14 -7.84
CA GLY A 465 -14.12 9.10 -8.84
C GLY A 465 -15.19 8.02 -8.84
N LEU A 466 -15.65 7.58 -7.65
CA LEU A 466 -16.74 6.59 -7.55
C LEU A 466 -18.10 7.15 -7.98
N ARG A 467 -18.35 8.45 -7.79
CA ARG A 467 -19.64 9.10 -8.12
C ARG A 467 -19.81 9.46 -9.59
N ASN A 468 -18.73 9.63 -10.35
CA ASN A 468 -18.80 10.02 -11.77
C ASN A 468 -18.45 8.86 -12.72
N GLY A 469 -18.74 7.61 -12.34
CA GLY A 469 -18.57 6.48 -13.26
C GLY A 469 -17.13 6.01 -13.46
N GLY A 470 -16.19 6.36 -12.57
CA GLY A 470 -14.84 5.77 -12.52
C GLY A 470 -13.69 6.64 -13.03
N GLY A 471 -13.96 7.83 -13.59
CA GLY A 471 -12.95 8.77 -14.07
C GLY A 471 -12.78 10.00 -13.16
N ILE A 472 -11.56 10.29 -12.70
CA ILE A 472 -11.25 11.58 -12.05
C ILE A 472 -11.04 12.71 -13.07
N GLY A 473 -10.75 12.37 -14.33
CA GLY A 473 -10.49 13.32 -15.42
C GLY A 473 -11.63 14.31 -15.69
N ASP A 474 -12.88 13.87 -15.52
CA ASP A 474 -14.08 14.71 -15.76
C ASP A 474 -14.33 15.77 -14.66
N VAL A 475 -13.48 15.77 -13.64
CA VAL A 475 -13.55 16.60 -12.43
C VAL A 475 -12.34 17.51 -12.36
N LEU A 476 -11.22 17.07 -12.96
CA LEU A 476 -10.08 17.91 -13.25
C LEU A 476 -10.56 19.00 -14.23
N ARG A 477 -10.18 20.24 -13.93
CA ARG A 477 -10.59 21.45 -14.65
C ARG A 477 -10.57 21.21 -16.17
N GLN A 478 -11.69 21.46 -16.85
CA GLN A 478 -11.66 21.58 -18.31
C GLN A 478 -10.73 22.74 -18.67
N PRO A 479 -9.79 22.58 -19.61
CA PRO A 479 -8.83 23.62 -19.93
C PRO A 479 -9.57 24.92 -20.25
N SER A 480 -9.22 26.00 -19.55
CA SER A 480 -9.76 27.31 -19.91
C SER A 480 -9.23 27.65 -21.29
N SER A 481 -10.11 28.14 -22.17
CA SER A 481 -9.81 28.55 -23.54
C SER A 481 -8.78 29.70 -23.66
N ARG A 482 -8.12 30.08 -22.56
CA ARG A 482 -7.07 31.10 -22.52
C ARG A 482 -5.67 30.56 -22.17
N VAL A 483 -5.53 29.26 -21.87
CA VAL A 483 -4.21 28.64 -21.72
C VAL A 483 -4.20 27.29 -22.44
N SER A 484 -4.23 27.36 -23.77
CA SER A 484 -3.91 26.25 -24.67
C SER A 484 -3.38 26.87 -25.95
N VAL A 485 -2.06 27.02 -26.03
CA VAL A 485 -1.15 26.74 -27.16
C VAL A 485 0.13 27.56 -26.92
N LEU A 486 1.03 27.02 -26.09
CA LEU A 486 2.45 27.39 -26.18
C LEU A 486 3.34 26.17 -25.93
N PHE A 487 2.98 25.05 -26.57
CA PHE A 487 3.96 24.09 -27.07
C PHE A 487 4.31 24.53 -28.49
N GLN A 488 5.12 25.58 -28.60
CA GLN A 488 5.81 25.88 -29.83
C GLN A 488 7.16 25.18 -29.75
N PHE A 489 7.31 24.13 -30.55
CA PHE A 489 8.62 23.57 -30.87
C PHE A 489 9.50 24.71 -31.40
N SER A 490 10.65 24.90 -30.76
CA SER A 490 11.87 25.43 -31.37
C SER A 490 13.04 24.69 -30.75
#